data_AF-A0A485KWD1-F1
#
_entry.id   AF-A0A485KWD1-F1
#
_cell.length_a   1.000
_cell.length_b   1.000
_cell.length_c   1.000
_cell.angle_alpha   90.00
_cell.angle_beta   90.00
_cell.angle_gamma   90.00
#
_symmetry.space_group_name_H-M   'P 1'
#
loop_
_entity.id
_entity.type
_entity.pdbx_description
1 polymer ?
#
loop_
_entity_poly.entity_id
_entity_poly.type
_entity_poly.pdbx_seq_one_letter_code
_entity_poly.pdbx_strand_id
1 'polypeptide(L)'
;MEASLKDLWATSYDGWINPPGFKGVIYSRPLLMDEPLENKLTYPESILSSHLFAFGAWNPMGQLVTQEENNAAHEKLKASMKTAAFPEGCWVRPSFGFSVDWREPGFLIACPPQHATATREAVLRMASDFMQGAIYEYEPTPGNPSTLVRKTVHCLMSSTVDADVIVVRSDRPSFANAEPFGM
;
A
#
# COMPACT_ATOMS: atom_id res chain seq x y z
N MET A 1 -8.32 12.57 -16.10
CA MET A 1 -7.35 11.46 -16.02
C MET A 1 -6.83 11.32 -14.60
N GLU A 2 -6.21 12.34 -14.00
CA GLU A 2 -5.78 12.28 -12.59
C GLU A 2 -6.97 12.23 -11.60
N ALA A 3 -8.04 13.00 -11.83
CA ALA A 3 -9.25 12.94 -10.99
C ALA A 3 -9.92 11.55 -10.96
N SER A 4 -9.99 10.85 -12.10
CA SER A 4 -10.54 9.48 -12.16
C SER A 4 -9.63 8.46 -11.47
N LEU A 5 -8.32 8.70 -11.42
CA LEU A 5 -7.38 7.86 -10.68
C LEU A 5 -7.49 8.09 -9.18
N LYS A 6 -7.72 9.33 -8.74
CA LYS A 6 -8.00 9.65 -7.34
C LYS A 6 -9.19 8.84 -6.80
N ASP A 7 -10.29 8.79 -7.55
CA ASP A 7 -11.49 8.02 -7.15
C ASP A 7 -11.22 6.50 -7.15
N LEU A 8 -10.49 6.01 -8.15
CA LEU A 8 -10.08 4.60 -8.23
C LEU A 8 -9.22 4.19 -7.03
N TRP A 9 -8.24 5.01 -6.68
CA TRP A 9 -7.33 4.76 -5.57
C TRP A 9 -8.02 4.90 -4.22
N ALA A 10 -8.90 5.88 -4.06
CA ALA A 10 -9.69 6.08 -2.85
C ALA A 10 -10.56 4.86 -2.51
N THR A 11 -11.00 4.09 -3.52
CA THR A 11 -11.87 2.92 -3.35
C THR A 11 -11.13 1.58 -3.28
N SER A 12 -9.81 1.58 -3.48
CA SER A 12 -8.99 0.37 -3.55
C SER A 12 -8.82 -0.34 -2.20
N TYR A 13 -8.69 -1.67 -2.25
CA TYR A 13 -8.32 -2.53 -1.14
C TYR A 13 -6.81 -2.75 -1.09
N ASP A 14 -6.29 -3.07 0.09
CA ASP A 14 -4.89 -3.43 0.31
C ASP A 14 -4.77 -4.80 0.95
N GLY A 15 -3.82 -5.60 0.48
CA GLY A 15 -3.44 -6.89 1.05
C GLY A 15 -1.98 -6.89 1.47
N TRP A 16 -1.69 -7.15 2.74
CA TRP A 16 -0.33 -7.18 3.29
C TRP A 16 0.05 -8.56 3.77
N ILE A 17 1.12 -9.12 3.22
CA ILE A 17 1.45 -10.54 3.36
C ILE A 17 2.47 -10.73 4.49
N ASN A 18 2.08 -11.51 5.51
CA ASN A 18 2.89 -11.90 6.65
C ASN A 18 3.64 -10.73 7.35
N PRO A 19 2.95 -9.62 7.70
CA PRO A 19 3.57 -8.59 8.53
C PRO A 19 4.01 -9.18 9.88
N PRO A 20 5.08 -8.65 10.50
CA PRO A 20 5.58 -9.18 11.77
C PRO A 20 4.46 -9.34 12.81
N GLY A 21 4.39 -10.49 13.49
CA GLY A 21 3.32 -10.75 14.46
C GLY A 21 1.97 -11.17 13.86
N PHE A 22 1.86 -11.34 12.53
CA PHE A 22 0.64 -11.83 11.88
C PHE A 22 0.98 -12.87 10.78
N LYS A 23 0.34 -14.03 10.82
CA LYS A 23 0.48 -15.07 9.80
C LYS A 23 -0.72 -15.02 8.84
N GLY A 24 -0.45 -14.91 7.54
CA GLY A 24 -1.47 -14.77 6.50
C GLY A 24 -1.49 -13.38 5.89
N VAL A 25 -2.65 -12.93 5.43
CA VAL A 25 -2.82 -11.62 4.78
C VAL A 25 -3.71 -10.72 5.63
N ILE A 26 -3.24 -9.51 5.90
CA ILE A 26 -4.08 -8.44 6.43
C ILE A 26 -4.75 -7.76 5.25
N TYR A 27 -6.08 -7.70 5.27
CA TYR A 27 -6.86 -6.96 4.30
C TYR A 27 -7.31 -5.63 4.93
N SER A 28 -7.18 -4.57 4.16
CA SER A 28 -7.70 -3.25 4.49
C SER A 28 -8.60 -2.77 3.37
N ARG A 29 -9.63 -2.01 3.73
CA ARG A 29 -10.51 -1.35 2.78
C ARG A 29 -10.89 0.04 3.26
N PRO A 30 -11.33 0.93 2.37
CA PRO A 30 -11.90 2.20 2.77
C PRO A 30 -13.08 1.99 3.73
N LEU A 31 -13.14 2.83 4.76
CA LEU A 31 -14.29 2.92 5.63
C LEU A 31 -15.49 3.41 4.81
N LEU A 32 -16.61 2.70 4.87
CA LEU A 32 -17.82 3.12 4.16
C LEU A 32 -18.47 4.28 4.92
N MET A 33 -19.18 5.15 4.19
CA MET A 33 -19.97 6.23 4.80
C MET A 33 -20.96 5.63 5.81
N ASP A 34 -21.05 6.23 6.99
CA ASP A 34 -21.93 5.83 8.09
C ASP A 34 -21.65 4.43 8.67
N GLU A 35 -20.50 3.84 8.37
CA GLU A 35 -20.13 2.54 8.94
C GLU A 35 -19.66 2.68 10.41
N PRO A 36 -20.25 1.91 11.35
CA PRO A 36 -19.81 1.91 12.74
C PRO A 36 -18.38 1.38 12.87
N LEU A 37 -17.57 2.04 13.71
CA LEU A 37 -16.19 1.62 14.02
C LEU A 37 -16.13 0.57 15.13
N GLU A 38 -17.24 0.33 15.82
CA GLU A 38 -17.35 -0.71 16.83
C GLU A 38 -17.15 -2.10 16.21
N ASN A 39 -16.50 -2.99 16.97
CA ASN A 39 -16.28 -4.39 16.62
C ASN A 39 -15.46 -4.63 15.32
N LYS A 40 -14.75 -3.61 14.82
CA LYS A 40 -13.80 -3.78 13.71
C LYS A 40 -12.56 -4.54 14.17
N LEU A 41 -12.02 -5.36 13.26
CA LEU A 41 -10.76 -6.07 13.49
C LEU A 41 -9.63 -5.07 13.77
N THR A 42 -8.76 -5.39 14.73
CA THR A 42 -7.63 -4.55 15.10
C THR A 42 -6.41 -4.86 14.24
N TYR A 43 -5.60 -3.86 13.89
CA TYR A 43 -4.29 -4.13 13.31
C TYR A 43 -3.33 -4.70 14.37
N PRO A 44 -2.34 -5.53 13.99
CA PRO A 44 -1.33 -5.99 14.93
C PRO A 44 -0.37 -4.86 15.31
N GLU A 45 0.32 -5.03 16.43
CA GLU A 45 1.22 -4.02 17.00
C GLU A 45 2.33 -3.57 16.04
N SER A 46 2.83 -4.47 15.18
CA SER A 46 3.84 -4.12 14.17
C SER A 46 3.37 -3.07 13.17
N ILE A 47 2.06 -2.99 12.91
CA ILE A 47 1.45 -1.96 12.09
C ILE A 47 1.17 -0.73 12.94
N LEU A 48 0.58 -0.91 14.13
CA LEU A 48 0.16 0.19 15.01
C LEU A 48 1.32 1.02 15.58
N SER A 49 2.52 0.46 15.62
CA SER A 49 3.74 1.14 16.06
C SER A 49 4.57 1.73 14.91
N SER A 50 4.10 1.62 13.67
CA SER A 50 4.86 1.98 12.47
C SER A 50 4.20 3.08 11.65
N HIS A 51 5.03 3.80 10.89
CA HIS A 51 4.64 4.55 9.71
C HIS A 51 4.88 3.67 8.48
N LEU A 52 3.89 3.53 7.59
CA LEU A 52 3.99 2.59 6.47
C LEU A 52 3.89 3.27 5.10
N PHE A 53 4.51 2.65 4.11
CA PHE A 53 4.49 3.07 2.71
C PHE A 53 4.26 1.85 1.82
N ALA A 54 3.45 1.98 0.78
CA ALA A 54 3.24 0.92 -0.19
C ALA A 54 3.31 1.43 -1.63
N PHE A 55 3.99 0.67 -2.49
CA PHE A 55 4.03 0.93 -3.93
C PHE A 55 4.34 -0.34 -4.72
N GLY A 56 4.02 -0.29 -6.01
CA GLY A 56 4.29 -1.34 -6.98
C GLY A 56 5.18 -0.85 -8.13
N ALA A 57 5.21 -1.65 -9.19
CA ALA A 57 5.87 -1.30 -10.45
C ALA A 57 4.95 -1.60 -11.65
N TRP A 58 3.64 -1.59 -11.40
CA TRP A 58 2.63 -1.86 -12.42
C TRP A 58 2.30 -0.56 -13.14
N ASN A 59 2.08 -0.63 -14.46
CA ASN A 59 1.67 0.47 -15.35
C ASN A 59 2.40 1.80 -15.05
N PRO A 60 3.49 2.11 -15.78
CA PRO A 60 4.14 3.41 -15.71
C PRO A 60 3.13 4.55 -15.84
N MET A 61 3.41 5.69 -15.20
CA MET A 61 2.53 6.86 -15.21
C MET A 61 2.09 7.21 -16.64
N GLY A 62 0.77 7.20 -16.87
CA GLY A 62 0.17 7.55 -18.16
C GLY A 62 0.28 6.46 -19.24
N GLN A 63 0.71 5.25 -18.90
CA GLN A 63 0.92 4.16 -19.85
C GLN A 63 0.31 2.85 -19.34
N LEU A 64 -0.53 2.25 -20.18
CA LEU A 64 -0.96 0.86 -20.01
C LEU A 64 0.02 -0.02 -20.78
N VAL A 65 0.65 -0.94 -20.07
CA VAL A 65 1.63 -1.88 -20.64
C VAL A 65 1.11 -3.31 -20.55
N THR A 66 1.75 -4.21 -21.27
CA THR A 66 1.36 -5.63 -21.25
C THR A 66 1.61 -6.28 -19.89
N GLN A 67 0.97 -7.42 -19.64
CA GLN A 67 1.20 -8.18 -18.42
C GLN A 67 2.66 -8.66 -18.29
N GLU A 68 3.30 -9.01 -19.41
CA GLU A 68 4.70 -9.42 -19.43
C GLU A 68 5.63 -8.29 -18.99
N GLU A 69 5.43 -7.08 -19.50
CA GLU A 69 6.19 -5.89 -19.11
C GLU A 69 5.99 -5.56 -17.62
N ASN A 70 4.75 -5.64 -17.14
CA ASN A 70 4.42 -5.45 -15.74
C ASN A 70 5.09 -6.49 -14.83
N ASN A 71 5.09 -7.77 -15.22
CA ASN A 71 5.79 -8.83 -14.49
C ASN A 71 7.31 -8.58 -14.48
N ALA A 72 7.89 -8.18 -15.61
CA ALA A 72 9.31 -7.88 -15.70
C ALA A 72 9.70 -6.67 -14.82
N ALA A 73 8.86 -5.62 -14.79
CA ALA A 73 9.04 -4.47 -13.89
C ALA A 73 8.92 -4.87 -12.42
N HIS A 74 7.96 -5.73 -12.07
CA HIS A 74 7.82 -6.24 -10.70
C HIS A 74 9.01 -7.12 -10.28
N GLU A 75 9.58 -7.96 -11.14
CA GLU A 75 10.80 -8.72 -10.82
C GLU A 75 12.01 -7.80 -10.59
N LYS A 76 12.13 -6.71 -11.36
CA LYS A 76 13.15 -5.67 -11.10
C LYS A 76 12.92 -5.02 -9.73
N LEU A 77 11.68 -4.67 -9.38
CA LEU A 77 11.35 -4.12 -8.06
C LEU A 77 11.69 -5.10 -6.94
N LYS A 78 11.38 -6.39 -7.09
CA LYS A 78 11.76 -7.44 -6.14
C LYS A 78 13.27 -7.51 -5.96
N ALA A 79 14.05 -7.36 -7.03
CA ALA A 79 15.51 -7.32 -6.94
C ALA A 79 15.99 -6.08 -6.17
N SER A 80 15.45 -4.90 -6.47
CA SER A 80 15.77 -3.66 -5.74
C SER A 80 15.43 -3.75 -4.25
N MET A 81 14.31 -4.38 -3.89
CA MET A 81 13.93 -4.55 -2.48
C MET A 81 14.87 -5.46 -1.68
N LYS A 82 15.61 -6.36 -2.34
CA LYS A 82 16.61 -7.20 -1.66
C LYS A 82 17.86 -6.44 -1.28
N THR A 83 18.16 -5.35 -1.98
CA THR A 83 19.38 -4.55 -1.79
C THR A 83 19.10 -3.17 -1.17
N ALA A 84 17.83 -2.76 -1.09
CA ALA A 84 17.43 -1.53 -0.45
C ALA A 84 17.84 -1.51 1.02
N ALA A 85 18.50 -0.44 1.43
CA ALA A 85 18.85 -0.19 2.82
C ALA A 85 17.84 0.81 3.42
N PHE A 86 17.11 0.37 4.43
CA PHE A 86 16.25 1.22 5.24
C PHE A 86 16.87 1.43 6.63
N PRO A 87 16.50 2.50 7.35
CA PRO A 87 16.93 2.70 8.74
C PRO A 87 16.64 1.50 9.64
N GLU A 88 17.34 1.40 10.76
CA GLU A 88 17.11 0.35 11.76
C GLU A 88 15.63 0.34 12.22
N GLY A 89 15.11 -0.86 12.48
CA GLY A 89 13.72 -1.07 12.86
C GLY A 89 12.73 -1.08 11.68
N CYS A 90 13.17 -0.76 10.47
CA CYS A 90 12.34 -0.90 9.28
C CYS A 90 12.18 -2.37 8.89
N TRP A 91 11.04 -2.69 8.27
CA TRP A 91 10.81 -4.00 7.67
C TRP A 91 10.04 -3.87 6.36
N VAL A 92 10.27 -4.84 5.47
CA VAL A 92 9.64 -4.89 4.14
C VAL A 92 8.87 -6.19 3.99
N ARG A 93 7.65 -6.12 3.45
CA ARG A 93 6.82 -7.29 3.14
C ARG A 93 6.18 -7.18 1.77
N PRO A 94 5.92 -8.30 1.08
CA PRO A 94 5.09 -8.29 -0.11
C PRO A 94 3.70 -7.74 0.22
N SER A 95 3.15 -6.98 -0.70
CA SER A 95 1.79 -6.45 -0.64
C SER A 95 1.12 -6.50 -2.01
N PHE A 96 -0.15 -6.15 -2.05
CA PHE A 96 -0.86 -5.89 -3.30
C PHE A 96 -2.00 -4.89 -3.06
N GLY A 97 -2.16 -3.97 -4.00
CA GLY A 97 -3.37 -3.17 -4.14
C GLY A 97 -4.33 -3.90 -5.08
N PHE A 98 -5.64 -3.82 -4.82
CA PHE A 98 -6.60 -4.52 -5.66
C PHE A 98 -8.02 -3.96 -5.57
N SER A 99 -8.84 -4.38 -6.53
CA SER A 99 -10.28 -4.18 -6.59
C SER A 99 -10.96 -5.41 -7.21
N VAL A 100 -12.25 -5.30 -7.52
CA VAL A 100 -12.96 -6.33 -8.30
C VAL A 100 -12.34 -6.52 -9.69
N ASP A 101 -11.84 -5.45 -10.31
CA ASP A 101 -11.45 -5.45 -11.72
C ASP A 101 -9.94 -5.58 -11.94
N TRP A 102 -9.13 -5.23 -10.94
CA TRP A 102 -7.68 -5.20 -11.07
C TRP A 102 -6.96 -5.65 -9.81
N ARG A 103 -5.70 -6.03 -9.99
CA ARG A 103 -4.76 -6.34 -8.90
C ARG A 103 -3.35 -5.99 -9.33
N GLU A 104 -2.61 -5.38 -8.43
CA GLU A 104 -1.23 -4.95 -8.67
C GLU A 104 -0.34 -5.37 -7.49
N PRO A 105 0.69 -6.20 -7.71
CA PRO A 105 1.63 -6.60 -6.67
C PRO A 105 2.61 -5.47 -6.35
N GLY A 106 3.04 -5.42 -5.10
CA GLY A 106 3.96 -4.41 -4.60
C GLY A 106 4.62 -4.81 -3.30
N PHE A 107 5.11 -3.80 -2.58
CA PHE A 107 5.72 -3.97 -1.28
C PHE A 107 5.15 -2.98 -0.28
N LEU A 108 5.03 -3.43 0.96
CA LEU A 108 4.80 -2.62 2.14
C LEU A 108 6.13 -2.44 2.86
N ILE A 109 6.49 -1.19 3.13
CA ILE A 109 7.66 -0.80 3.91
C ILE A 109 7.14 -0.13 5.16
N ALA A 110 7.51 -0.64 6.32
CA ALA A 110 7.20 -0.01 7.59
C ALA A 110 8.48 0.48 8.24
N CYS A 111 8.37 1.61 8.95
CA CYS A 111 9.47 2.20 9.68
C CYS A 111 8.99 2.76 11.03
N PRO A 112 9.89 2.91 12.01
CA PRO A 112 9.59 3.69 13.20
C PRO A 112 9.20 5.13 12.82
N PRO A 113 8.23 5.78 13.49
CA PRO A 113 7.75 7.12 13.14
C PRO A 113 8.85 8.18 13.01
N GLN A 114 9.90 8.11 13.83
CA GLN A 114 11.05 9.02 13.75
C GLN A 114 11.84 8.91 12.44
N HIS A 115 11.65 7.84 11.66
CA HIS A 115 12.28 7.60 10.36
C HIS A 115 11.32 7.78 9.19
N ALA A 116 10.07 8.22 9.41
CA ALA A 116 9.05 8.34 8.38
C ALA A 116 9.50 9.23 7.22
N THR A 117 10.03 10.42 7.48
CA THR A 117 10.48 11.35 6.43
C THR A 117 11.58 10.75 5.55
N ALA A 118 12.63 10.20 6.16
CA ALA A 118 13.75 9.61 5.41
C ALA A 118 13.31 8.37 4.60
N THR A 119 12.42 7.55 5.18
CA THR A 119 11.86 6.39 4.50
C THR A 119 10.97 6.82 3.32
N ARG A 120 10.13 7.84 3.50
CA ARG A 120 9.28 8.42 2.45
C ARG A 120 10.11 8.86 1.26
N GLU A 121 11.18 9.62 1.49
CA GLU A 121 12.08 10.07 0.42
C GLU A 121 12.74 8.90 -0.32
N ALA A 122 13.17 7.87 0.39
CA ALA A 122 13.75 6.67 -0.24
C ALA A 122 12.72 5.94 -1.09
N VAL A 123 11.49 5.77 -0.57
CA VAL A 123 10.39 5.12 -1.29
C VAL A 123 9.98 5.92 -2.53
N LEU A 124 9.86 7.25 -2.45
CA LEU A 124 9.53 8.10 -3.60
C LEU A 124 10.60 8.05 -4.68
N ARG A 125 11.89 8.04 -4.31
CA ARG A 125 12.99 7.85 -5.27
C ARG A 125 12.87 6.52 -6.00
N MET A 126 12.66 5.43 -5.26
CA MET A 126 12.48 4.10 -5.86
C MET A 126 11.23 4.05 -6.75
N ALA A 127 10.10 4.57 -6.28
CA ALA A 127 8.86 4.62 -7.06
C ALA A 127 9.03 5.42 -8.36
N SER A 128 9.83 6.49 -8.34
CA SER A 128 10.20 7.26 -9.54
C SER A 128 11.02 6.44 -10.54
N ASP A 129 11.95 5.60 -10.08
CA ASP A 129 12.72 4.69 -10.95
C ASP A 129 11.82 3.69 -11.70
N PHE A 130 10.64 3.38 -11.14
CA PHE A 130 9.60 2.55 -11.76
C PHE A 130 8.47 3.37 -12.40
N MET A 131 8.71 4.66 -12.61
CA MET A 131 7.79 5.60 -13.26
C MET A 131 6.40 5.66 -12.60
N GLN A 132 6.32 5.44 -11.29
CA GLN A 132 5.03 5.41 -10.58
C GLN A 132 4.47 6.83 -10.40
N GLY A 133 3.16 6.96 -10.60
CA GLY A 133 2.46 8.24 -10.47
C GLY A 133 2.30 8.70 -9.03
N ALA A 134 2.08 7.76 -8.10
CA ALA A 134 1.88 7.99 -6.68
C ALA A 134 2.29 6.75 -5.86
N ILE A 135 2.38 6.93 -4.55
CA ILE A 135 2.52 5.85 -3.56
C ILE A 135 1.39 5.95 -2.54
N TYR A 136 1.18 4.89 -1.76
CA TYR A 136 0.36 4.98 -0.55
C TYR A 136 1.23 5.12 0.69
N GLU A 137 0.70 5.84 1.67
CA GLU A 137 1.27 6.01 2.99
C GLU A 137 0.21 5.81 4.06
N TYR A 138 0.59 5.20 5.19
CA TYR A 138 -0.35 4.79 6.22
C TYR A 138 0.14 5.21 7.60
N GLU A 139 -0.79 5.76 8.37
CA GLU A 139 -0.57 6.13 9.77
C GLU A 139 -1.71 5.58 10.65
N PRO A 140 -1.40 4.97 11.80
CA PRO A 140 -2.41 4.60 12.79
C PRO A 140 -3.27 5.79 13.22
N THR A 141 -4.59 5.59 13.27
CA THR A 141 -5.48 6.64 13.79
C THR A 141 -5.37 6.71 15.32
N PRO A 142 -5.08 7.88 15.92
CA PRO A 142 -4.95 8.01 17.36
C PRO A 142 -6.17 7.47 18.11
N GLY A 143 -5.94 6.57 19.07
CA GLY A 143 -7.00 6.01 19.91
C GLY A 143 -7.89 4.96 19.23
N ASN A 144 -7.65 4.60 17.97
CA ASN A 144 -8.41 3.57 17.27
C ASN A 144 -7.50 2.54 16.59
N PRO A 145 -7.32 1.33 17.18
CA PRO A 145 -6.44 0.30 16.64
C PRO A 145 -7.01 -0.43 15.41
N SER A 146 -8.23 -0.11 14.99
CA SER A 146 -8.89 -0.76 13.85
C SER A 146 -8.86 0.08 12.57
N THR A 147 -8.29 1.29 12.64
CA THR A 147 -8.27 2.25 11.53
C THR A 147 -6.89 2.84 11.29
N LEU A 148 -6.58 3.05 10.02
CA LEU A 148 -5.42 3.82 9.58
C LEU A 148 -5.89 4.96 8.67
N VAL A 149 -5.16 6.08 8.65
CA VAL A 149 -5.25 7.06 7.58
C VAL A 149 -4.37 6.54 6.44
N ARG A 150 -4.95 6.29 5.27
CA ARG A 150 -4.21 6.05 4.03
C ARG A 150 -4.15 7.33 3.22
N LYS A 151 -2.95 7.79 2.91
CA LYS A 151 -2.67 8.93 2.04
C LYS A 151 -2.21 8.41 0.69
N THR A 152 -2.83 8.90 -0.39
CA THR A 152 -2.19 8.90 -1.71
C THR A 152 -1.22 10.07 -1.74
N VAL A 153 0.05 9.77 -2.03
CA VAL A 153 1.11 10.78 -2.10
C VAL A 153 1.66 10.75 -3.52
N HIS A 154 1.53 11.86 -4.23
CA HIS A 154 2.07 12.00 -5.57
C HIS A 154 3.58 11.68 -5.61
N CYS A 155 4.00 11.08 -6.72
CA CYS A 155 5.39 10.76 -7.03
C CYS A 155 5.78 11.50 -8.30
N LEU A 156 5.41 10.98 -9.48
CA LEU A 156 5.59 11.68 -10.75
C LEU A 156 4.35 12.45 -11.22
N MET A 157 3.17 12.13 -10.68
CA MET A 157 1.94 12.89 -10.95
C MET A 157 1.93 14.22 -10.20
N SER A 158 0.99 15.09 -10.55
CA SER A 158 0.75 16.31 -9.78
C SER A 158 0.12 16.01 -8.42
N SER A 159 0.22 16.93 -7.47
CA SER A 159 -0.43 16.80 -6.14
C SER A 159 -1.96 16.77 -6.20
N THR A 160 -2.59 16.89 -7.37
CA THR A 160 -4.05 16.78 -7.48
C THR A 160 -4.57 15.37 -7.17
N VAL A 161 -3.72 14.35 -7.28
CA VAL A 161 -4.05 12.97 -6.90
C VAL A 161 -3.97 12.72 -5.40
N ASP A 162 -3.40 13.67 -4.63
CA ASP A 162 -3.29 13.51 -3.19
C ASP A 162 -4.68 13.41 -2.56
N ALA A 163 -4.83 12.42 -1.68
CA ALA A 163 -6.10 12.07 -1.07
C ALA A 163 -5.87 11.33 0.24
N ASP A 164 -6.66 11.67 1.26
CA ASP A 164 -6.65 10.97 2.54
C ASP A 164 -7.96 10.20 2.67
N VAL A 165 -7.86 8.91 2.98
CA VAL A 165 -9.01 8.05 3.26
C VAL A 165 -8.77 7.27 4.54
N ILE A 166 -9.81 7.11 5.36
CA ILE A 166 -9.75 6.17 6.47
C ILE A 166 -9.92 4.77 5.92
N VAL A 167 -8.98 3.89 6.24
CA VAL A 167 -9.09 2.46 5.98
C VAL A 167 -9.31 1.69 7.27
N VAL A 168 -10.10 0.63 7.17
CA VAL A 168 -10.36 -0.32 8.25
C VAL A 168 -9.81 -1.68 7.88
N ARG A 169 -9.30 -2.40 8.89
CA ARG A 169 -9.01 -3.83 8.72
C ARG A 169 -10.31 -4.57 8.46
N SER A 170 -10.30 -5.44 7.46
CA SER A 170 -11.44 -6.26 7.09
C SER A 170 -11.06 -7.73 6.99
N ASP A 171 -12.09 -8.57 6.91
CA ASP A 171 -11.93 -9.91 6.37
C ASP A 171 -11.52 -9.85 4.89
N ARG A 172 -11.06 -10.99 4.38
CA ARG A 172 -10.79 -11.16 2.95
C ARG A 172 -12.08 -11.00 2.17
N PRO A 173 -12.15 -10.10 1.17
CA PRO A 173 -13.33 -10.02 0.31
C PRO A 173 -13.45 -11.26 -0.59
N SER A 174 -14.66 -11.56 -1.06
CA SER A 174 -14.98 -12.82 -1.76
C SER A 174 -14.59 -12.88 -3.23
N PHE A 175 -14.13 -11.78 -3.83
CA PHE A 175 -13.77 -11.73 -5.24
C PHE A 175 -12.34 -12.23 -5.52
N ALA A 176 -12.12 -12.76 -6.72
CA ALA A 176 -10.91 -13.52 -7.09
C ALA A 176 -9.59 -12.75 -6.88
N ASN A 177 -9.59 -11.44 -7.12
CA ASN A 177 -8.41 -10.59 -6.91
C ASN A 177 -8.00 -10.46 -5.44
N ALA A 178 -8.76 -11.02 -4.49
CA ALA A 178 -8.39 -11.07 -3.07
C ALA A 178 -7.54 -12.30 -2.69
N GLU A 179 -7.30 -13.24 -3.61
CA GLU A 179 -6.61 -14.49 -3.28
C GLU A 179 -5.13 -14.25 -2.90
N PRO A 180 -4.63 -14.80 -1.79
CA PRO A 180 -3.24 -14.64 -1.37
C PRO A 180 -2.28 -15.30 -2.38
N PHE A 181 -1.14 -14.66 -2.69
CA PHE A 181 -0.14 -15.23 -3.60
C PHE A 181 0.47 -16.51 -3.00
N GLY A 182 0.48 -17.61 -3.78
CA GLY A 182 1.37 -18.75 -3.58
C GLY A 182 1.42 -19.32 -2.16
N MET A 183 0.27 -19.33 -1.46
CA MET A 183 0.09 -20.12 -0.24
C MET A 183 -0.21 -21.58 -0.56
#